data_AF-A0A2W6CHS7-F1
#
_entry.id   AF-A0A2W6CHS7-F1
#
_cell.length_a   1.000
_cell.length_b   1.000
_cell.length_c   1.000
_cell.angle_alpha   90.00
_cell.angle_beta   90.00
_cell.angle_gamma   90.00
#
_symmetry.space_group_name_H-M   'P 1'
#
loop_
_entity.id
_entity.type
_entity.pdbx_description
1 polymer ?
#
loop_
_entity_poly.entity_id
_entity_poly.type
_entity_poly.pdbx_seq_one_letter_code
_entity_poly.pdbx_strand_id
1 'polypeptide(L)'
;MTRVPELEARLDALTTEILLPLRASKEVDSEAINRLYELADDLAAEIGDSDAVPRGLTGKLWFVFTQMLSEADHTQSPDDILTSAWGYESHLVKIFGPSFSSSSSSPPTPGAPRY
;
A
#
# COMPACT_ATOMS: atom_id res chain seq x y z
N MET A 1 -24.27 3.51 10.30
CA MET A 1 -23.61 2.20 10.18
C MET A 1 -22.30 2.45 9.46
N THR A 2 -21.17 2.07 10.03
CA THR A 2 -19.83 2.28 9.45
C THR A 2 -19.63 1.35 8.25
N ARG A 3 -19.08 1.86 7.15
CA ARG A 3 -18.81 1.07 5.94
C ARG A 3 -17.53 0.23 6.02
N VAL A 4 -16.80 0.34 7.13
CA VAL A 4 -15.51 -0.32 7.36
C VAL A 4 -15.49 -1.83 7.02
N PRO A 5 -16.47 -2.67 7.42
CA PRO A 5 -16.43 -4.09 7.07
C PRO A 5 -16.54 -4.37 5.56
N GLU A 6 -17.30 -3.55 4.83
CA GLU A 6 -17.43 -3.62 3.37
C GLU A 6 -16.11 -3.24 2.70
N LEU A 7 -15.48 -2.15 3.17
CA LEU A 7 -14.20 -1.68 2.67
C LEU A 7 -13.06 -2.66 2.97
N GLU A 8 -13.08 -3.30 4.13
CA GLU A 8 -12.11 -4.34 4.50
C GLU A 8 -12.24 -5.58 3.60
N ALA A 9 -13.45 -6.01 3.27
CA ALA A 9 -13.65 -7.12 2.32
C ALA A 9 -13.16 -6.76 0.91
N ARG A 10 -13.37 -5.51 0.47
CA ARG A 10 -12.81 -5.00 -0.80
C ARG A 10 -11.28 -4.97 -0.78
N LEU A 11 -10.67 -4.61 0.35
CA LEU A 11 -9.22 -4.65 0.54
C LEU A 11 -8.66 -6.07 0.36
N ASP A 12 -9.32 -7.07 0.94
CA ASP A 12 -8.88 -8.47 0.83
C ASP A 12 -8.91 -8.95 -0.64
N ALA A 13 -9.94 -8.57 -1.40
CA ALA A 13 -10.05 -8.88 -2.82
C ALA A 13 -8.93 -8.19 -3.64
N LEU A 14 -8.76 -6.87 -3.47
CA LEU A 14 -7.72 -6.11 -4.16
C LEU A 14 -6.30 -6.57 -3.80
N THR A 15 -6.08 -6.98 -2.55
CA THR A 15 -4.79 -7.55 -2.11
C THR A 15 -4.42 -8.76 -2.97
N THR A 16 -5.38 -9.64 -3.25
CA THR A 16 -5.15 -10.82 -4.08
C THR A 16 -4.93 -10.43 -5.54
N GLU A 17 -5.76 -9.52 -6.06
CA GLU A 17 -5.69 -9.02 -7.43
C GLU A 17 -4.35 -8.34 -7.75
N ILE A 18 -3.79 -7.60 -6.79
CA ILE A 18 -2.51 -6.90 -6.95
C ILE A 18 -1.33 -7.84 -6.73
N LEU A 19 -1.31 -8.60 -5.63
CA LEU A 19 -0.11 -9.34 -5.24
C LEU A 19 0.11 -10.61 -6.07
N LEU A 20 -0.92 -11.22 -6.65
CA LEU A 20 -0.73 -12.42 -7.47
C LEU A 20 0.06 -12.13 -8.77
N PRO A 21 -0.34 -11.16 -9.62
CA PRO A 21 0.47 -10.76 -10.78
C PRO A 21 1.84 -10.23 -10.38
N LEU A 22 1.91 -9.41 -9.32
CA LEU A 22 3.16 -8.84 -8.85
C LEU A 22 4.17 -9.93 -8.45
N ARG A 23 3.70 -11.04 -7.86
CA ARG A 23 4.56 -12.19 -7.53
C ARG A 23 4.96 -12.99 -8.76
N ALA A 24 3.99 -13.27 -9.63
CA ALA A 24 4.14 -14.21 -10.74
C ALA A 24 4.90 -13.63 -11.94
N SER A 25 4.57 -12.41 -12.35
CA SER A 25 5.10 -11.76 -13.56
C SER A 25 5.82 -10.43 -13.28
N LYS A 26 5.80 -9.95 -12.03
CA LYS A 26 6.32 -8.61 -11.63
C LYS A 26 5.60 -7.47 -12.36
N GLU A 27 4.37 -7.71 -12.81
CA GLU A 27 3.56 -6.73 -13.51
C GLU A 27 2.71 -5.93 -12.52
N VAL A 28 2.68 -4.62 -12.74
CA VAL A 28 1.81 -3.70 -12.01
C VAL A 28 0.52 -3.50 -12.81
N ASP A 29 -0.60 -3.92 -12.25
CA ASP A 29 -1.92 -3.57 -12.77
C ASP A 29 -2.31 -2.18 -12.25
N SER A 30 -2.12 -1.16 -13.09
CA SER A 30 -2.43 0.23 -12.76
C SER A 30 -3.90 0.45 -12.39
N GLU A 31 -4.84 -0.32 -12.95
CA GLU A 31 -6.26 -0.20 -12.62
C GLU A 31 -6.54 -0.74 -11.21
N ALA A 32 -5.95 -1.88 -10.86
CA ALA A 32 -6.05 -2.44 -9.51
C ALA A 32 -5.38 -1.53 -8.47
N ILE A 33 -4.22 -0.93 -8.80
CA ILE A 33 -3.54 0.04 -7.93
C ILE A 33 -4.38 1.29 -7.70
N ASN A 34 -5.00 1.85 -8.74
CA ASN A 34 -5.88 3.01 -8.57
C ASN A 34 -7.09 2.69 -7.68
N ARG A 35 -7.68 1.50 -7.84
CA ARG A 35 -8.75 1.03 -6.94
C ARG A 35 -8.28 0.87 -5.49
N LEU A 36 -7.02 0.49 -5.26
CA LEU A 36 -6.42 0.45 -3.92
C LEU A 36 -6.28 1.86 -3.32
N TYR A 37 -5.86 2.85 -4.12
CA TYR A 37 -5.76 4.24 -3.68
C TYR A 37 -7.12 4.82 -3.29
N GLU A 38 -8.12 4.62 -4.14
CA GLU A 38 -9.50 5.04 -3.86
C GLU A 38 -10.04 4.37 -2.60
N LEU A 39 -9.76 3.08 -2.41
CA LEU A 39 -10.17 2.37 -1.19
C LEU A 39 -9.49 2.93 0.07
N ALA A 40 -8.21 3.27 0.00
CA ALA A 40 -7.49 3.87 1.11
C ALA A 40 -8.05 5.26 1.46
N ASP A 41 -8.45 6.05 0.45
CA ASP A 41 -9.13 7.33 0.65
C ASP A 41 -10.54 7.15 1.24
N ASP A 42 -11.31 6.17 0.76
CA ASP A 42 -12.60 5.78 1.34
C ASP A 42 -12.45 5.40 2.82
N LEU A 43 -11.42 4.61 3.15
CA LEU A 43 -11.11 4.25 4.54
C LEU A 43 -10.71 5.48 5.35
N ALA A 44 -9.83 6.34 4.83
CA ALA A 44 -9.46 7.58 5.52
C ALA A 44 -10.66 8.47 5.82
N ALA A 45 -11.65 8.54 4.93
CA ALA A 45 -12.88 9.28 5.17
C ALA A 45 -13.75 8.67 6.28
N GLU A 46 -13.74 7.34 6.44
CA GLU A 46 -14.52 6.64 7.48
C GLU A 46 -13.82 6.61 8.84
N ILE A 47 -12.49 6.54 8.89
CA ILE A 47 -11.72 6.29 10.13
C ILE A 47 -10.52 7.20 10.37
N GLY A 48 -10.20 8.14 9.48
CA GLY A 48 -9.01 8.99 9.58
C GLY A 48 -9.02 9.94 10.79
N ASP A 49 -10.20 10.35 11.24
CA ASP A 49 -10.38 11.17 12.46
C ASP A 49 -10.64 10.31 13.72
N SER A 50 -10.61 8.99 13.61
CA SER A 50 -10.80 8.09 14.75
C SER A 50 -9.53 8.03 15.59
N ASP A 51 -9.67 8.16 16.92
CA ASP A 51 -8.55 7.99 17.87
C ASP A 51 -7.88 6.60 17.79
N ALA A 52 -8.58 5.61 17.22
CA ALA A 52 -8.06 4.27 17.04
C ALA A 52 -8.54 3.63 15.74
N VAL A 53 -7.57 3.10 14.97
CA VAL A 53 -7.81 2.22 13.82
C VAL A 53 -7.78 0.76 14.28
N PRO A 54 -8.72 -0.10 13.86
CA PRO A 54 -8.68 -1.52 14.19
C PRO A 54 -7.34 -2.16 13.80
N ARG A 55 -6.74 -2.90 14.73
CA ARG A 55 -5.44 -3.56 14.52
C ARG A 55 -5.43 -4.51 13.33
N GLY A 56 -6.52 -5.24 13.11
CA GLY A 56 -6.67 -6.15 11.97
C GLY A 56 -6.56 -5.41 10.64
N LEU A 57 -7.31 -4.32 10.49
CA LEU A 57 -7.26 -3.46 9.32
C LEU A 57 -5.88 -2.83 9.12
N THR A 58 -5.26 -2.36 10.20
CA THR A 58 -3.88 -1.83 10.17
C THR A 58 -2.91 -2.86 9.58
N GLY A 59 -2.99 -4.11 10.05
CA GLY A 59 -2.15 -5.20 9.55
C GLY A 59 -2.37 -5.47 8.06
N LYS A 60 -3.61 -5.44 7.58
CA LYS A 60 -3.94 -5.65 6.16
C LYS A 60 -3.40 -4.54 5.27
N LEU A 61 -3.63 -3.28 5.64
CA LEU A 61 -3.12 -2.13 4.90
C LEU A 61 -1.59 -2.14 4.80
N TRP A 62 -0.92 -2.43 5.92
CA TRP A 62 0.53 -2.56 5.98
C TRP A 62 1.07 -3.75 5.19
N PHE A 63 0.35 -4.87 5.20
CA PHE A 63 0.71 -6.07 4.46
C PHE A 63 0.82 -5.77 2.96
N VAL A 64 -0.17 -5.10 2.36
CA VAL A 64 -0.13 -4.76 0.92
C VAL A 64 1.13 -3.93 0.60
N PHE A 65 1.36 -2.87 1.37
CA PHE A 65 2.51 -1.98 1.18
C PHE A 65 3.85 -2.73 1.28
N THR A 66 4.05 -3.48 2.36
CA THR A 66 5.31 -4.22 2.57
C THR A 66 5.52 -5.35 1.58
N GLN A 67 4.46 -5.99 1.09
CA GLN A 67 4.57 -6.98 0.04
C GLN A 67 4.97 -6.33 -1.30
N MET A 68 4.44 -5.16 -1.64
CA MET A 68 4.88 -4.45 -2.84
C MET A 68 6.38 -4.10 -2.78
N LEU A 69 6.85 -3.59 -1.63
CA LEU A 69 8.28 -3.33 -1.43
C LEU A 69 9.12 -4.60 -1.54
N SER A 70 8.67 -5.70 -0.91
CA SER A 70 9.33 -7.00 -1.01
C SER A 70 9.40 -7.50 -2.46
N GLU A 71 8.37 -7.32 -3.27
CA GLU A 71 8.41 -7.74 -4.68
C GLU A 71 9.33 -6.85 -5.52
N ALA A 72 9.42 -5.54 -5.21
CA ALA A 72 10.35 -4.62 -5.84
C ALA A 72 11.82 -5.05 -5.63
N ASP A 73 12.17 -5.54 -4.44
CA ASP A 73 13.51 -6.06 -4.14
C ASP A 73 13.89 -7.31 -4.95
N HIS A 74 12.91 -7.99 -5.55
CA HIS A 74 13.08 -9.24 -6.31
C HIS A 74 12.87 -9.08 -7.83
N THR A 75 12.95 -7.87 -8.37
CA THR A 75 12.87 -7.63 -9.82
C THR A 75 14.06 -6.81 -10.33
N GLN A 76 14.37 -6.94 -11.63
CA GLN A 76 15.39 -6.12 -12.29
C GLN A 76 14.89 -4.71 -12.64
N SER A 77 13.56 -4.51 -12.67
CA SER A 77 12.90 -3.25 -13.00
C SER A 77 11.91 -2.88 -11.88
N PRO A 78 12.39 -2.34 -10.74
CA PRO A 78 11.57 -2.11 -9.56
C PRO A 78 10.73 -0.84 -9.61
N ASP A 79 11.04 0.07 -10.55
CA ASP A 79 10.57 1.47 -10.52
C ASP A 79 9.05 1.59 -10.51
N ASP A 80 8.33 0.78 -11.29
CA ASP A 80 6.87 0.81 -11.34
C ASP A 80 6.26 0.33 -10.01
N ILE A 81 6.80 -0.75 -9.44
CA ILE A 81 6.34 -1.31 -8.17
C ILE A 81 6.60 -0.33 -7.02
N LEU A 82 7.78 0.27 -6.99
CA LEU A 82 8.15 1.28 -5.99
C LEU A 82 7.26 2.51 -6.12
N THR A 83 7.06 3.01 -7.34
CA THR A 83 6.19 4.18 -7.59
C THR A 83 4.78 3.91 -7.08
N SER A 84 4.23 2.72 -7.34
CA SER A 84 2.92 2.34 -6.82
C SER A 84 2.89 2.17 -5.30
N ALA A 85 3.93 1.60 -4.70
CA ALA A 85 4.01 1.41 -3.24
C ALA A 85 4.08 2.75 -2.50
N TRP A 86 4.90 3.68 -2.98
CA TRP A 86 5.03 5.02 -2.39
C TRP A 86 3.81 5.91 -2.68
N GLY A 87 3.18 5.72 -3.83
CA GLY A 87 1.85 6.27 -4.09
C GLY A 87 0.85 5.83 -3.02
N TYR A 88 0.75 4.53 -2.77
CA TYR A 88 -0.13 3.96 -1.75
C TYR A 88 0.18 4.48 -0.33
N GLU A 89 1.46 4.57 0.03
CA GLU A 89 1.90 5.13 1.32
C GLU A 89 1.31 6.52 1.58
N SER A 90 1.26 7.38 0.55
CA SER A 90 0.71 8.73 0.64
C SER A 90 -0.77 8.74 1.02
N HIS A 91 -1.52 7.69 0.66
CA HIS A 91 -2.92 7.51 1.09
C HIS A 91 -2.99 6.97 2.52
N LEU A 92 -2.10 6.05 2.91
CA LEU A 92 -2.05 5.51 4.27
C LEU A 92 -1.69 6.55 5.34
N VAL A 93 -0.89 7.57 4.98
CA VAL A 93 -0.60 8.71 5.87
C VAL A 93 -1.88 9.44 6.30
N LYS A 94 -2.94 9.44 5.47
CA LYS A 94 -4.24 10.05 5.83
C LYS A 94 -5.00 9.24 6.90
N ILE A 95 -4.66 7.96 7.07
CA ILE A 95 -5.27 7.06 8.05
C ILE A 95 -4.44 7.03 9.35
N PHE A 96 -3.12 6.92 9.22
CA PHE A 96 -2.22 6.68 10.36
C PHE A 96 -1.43 7.91 10.82
N GLY A 97 -1.53 9.02 10.08
CA GLY A 97 -0.78 10.23 10.33
C GLY A 97 0.67 10.19 9.84
N PRO A 98 1.42 11.30 10.01
CA PRO A 98 2.76 11.49 9.43
C PRO A 98 3.83 10.54 9.99
N SER A 99 3.64 10.02 11.21
CA SER A 99 4.55 9.04 11.83
C SER A 99 4.70 7.75 11.01
N PHE A 100 3.71 7.45 10.17
CA PHE A 100 3.75 6.35 9.22
C PHE A 100 4.89 6.48 8.21
N SER A 101 5.05 7.66 7.60
CA SER A 101 6.08 7.94 6.59
C SER A 101 7.48 8.09 7.20
N SER A 102 7.58 8.49 8.48
CA SER A 102 8.87 8.59 9.18
C SER A 102 9.53 7.23 9.47
N SER A 103 8.78 6.13 9.36
CA SER A 103 9.22 4.77 9.72
C SER A 103 9.70 3.96 8.51
N SER A 104 9.32 4.38 7.30
CA SER A 104 9.73 3.85 6.01
C SER A 104 10.93 4.66 5.51
N SER A 105 12.13 4.14 5.74
CA SER A 105 13.36 4.68 5.17
C SER A 105 13.20 5.03 3.69
N SER A 106 13.62 6.24 3.31
CA SER A 106 13.50 6.85 1.99
C SER A 106 13.82 5.91 0.82
N PRO A 107 13.21 6.11 -0.36
CA PRO A 107 13.54 5.32 -1.55
C PRO A 107 15.04 5.43 -1.85
N PRO A 108 15.70 4.34 -2.25
CA PRO A 108 17.09 4.42 -2.67
C PRO A 108 17.18 5.36 -3.87
N THR A 109 18.03 6.38 -3.77
CA THR A 109 18.30 7.30 -4.87
C THR A 109 18.87 6.50 -6.05
N PRO A 110 18.31 6.59 -7.27
CA PRO A 110 18.88 5.93 -8.43
C PRO A 110 20.32 6.44 -8.65
N GLY A 111 21.31 5.56 -8.49
CA GLY A 111 22.73 5.87 -8.77
C GLY A 111 23.69 5.90 -7.58
N ALA A 112 23.28 5.54 -6.36
CA ALA A 112 24.24 5.37 -5.28
C ALA A 112 25.05 4.06 -5.47
N PRO A 113 26.41 4.12 -5.51
CA PRO A 113 27.23 2.92 -5.63
C PRO A 113 27.11 2.08 -4.36
N ARG A 114 26.84 0.78 -4.54
CA ARG A 114 26.94 -0.22 -3.48
C ARG A 114 28.44 -0.45 -3.24
N TYR A 115 28.96 0.05 -2.12
CA TYR A 115 30.28 -0.30 -1.60
C TYR A 115 30.22 -1.64 -0.89
#